data_AF-A0A425VW22-F1
#
_entry.id   AF-A0A425VW22-F1
#
_cell.length_a   1.000
_cell.length_b   1.000
_cell.length_c   1.000
_cell.angle_alpha   90.00
_cell.angle_beta   90.00
_cell.angle_gamma   90.00
#
_symmetry.space_group_name_H-M   'P 1'
#
loop_
_entity.id
_entity.type
_entity.pdbx_description
1 polymer ?
#
loop_
_entity_poly.entity_id
_entity_poly.type
_entity_poly.pdbx_seq_one_letter_code
_entity_poly.pdbx_strand_id
1 'polypeptide(L)'
;MAEKARSKVGSYGLCFLVGGVYGVIGQLIGVALEPVVGAGLAAPCTLLCLGVLAVLLYVPGIHQRIAAVSGFGSILPFNGFACGIADAFQAGYADGGGVSGGLRGVGRLFFHVIVLSSVVNMLAGVLAANVALPKVAVPHAVPMPMAVAAGFVVAGLVCIAFQAVTDAGGFQVPNVLLVGQSLGGVLTLFGVTDVLAALGGYSFKILVMGAGQAVMATTALACGGSALMLLVTWGTFFALALFGIVAALLNLRLRAR
;
A
#
# COMPACT_ATOMS: atom_id res chain seq x y z
N MET A 1 -23.23 8.88 25.44
CA MET A 1 -23.88 8.48 24.17
C MET A 1 -23.83 9.54 23.07
N ALA A 2 -23.10 10.66 23.23
CA ALA A 2 -23.01 11.74 22.24
C ALA A 2 -21.87 11.56 21.19
N GLU A 3 -21.13 10.47 21.24
CA GLU A 3 -19.93 10.23 20.42
C GLU A 3 -20.20 9.38 19.17
N LYS A 4 -21.43 8.90 18.99
CA LYS A 4 -21.79 7.87 18.00
C LYS A 4 -22.18 8.40 16.61
N ALA A 5 -22.02 9.70 16.37
CA ALA A 5 -22.42 10.35 15.12
C ALA A 5 -21.43 11.43 14.67
N ARG A 6 -20.12 11.14 14.68
CA ARG A 6 -19.27 11.78 13.66
C ARG A 6 -19.89 11.35 12.33
N SER A 7 -20.55 12.26 11.63
CA SER A 7 -21.37 11.89 10.47
C SER A 7 -20.52 11.05 9.52
N LYS A 8 -21.07 9.94 9.00
CA LYS A 8 -20.31 9.06 8.08
C LYS A 8 -19.64 9.88 6.96
N VAL A 9 -20.30 10.94 6.52
CA VAL A 9 -19.78 11.94 5.57
C VAL A 9 -18.46 12.58 6.02
N GLY A 10 -18.33 12.97 7.29
CA GLY A 10 -17.07 13.50 7.84
C GLY A 10 -15.94 12.47 7.87
N SER A 11 -16.26 11.19 8.10
CA SER A 11 -15.28 10.10 8.06
C SER A 11 -14.77 9.84 6.64
N TYR A 12 -15.66 9.77 5.64
CA TYR A 12 -15.27 9.62 4.23
C TYR A 12 -14.49 10.82 3.71
N GLY A 13 -14.88 12.05 4.10
CA GLY A 13 -14.14 13.26 3.76
C GLY A 13 -12.70 13.23 4.29
N LEU A 14 -12.49 12.83 5.54
CA LEU A 14 -11.15 12.69 6.11
C LEU A 14 -10.36 11.54 5.46
N CYS A 15 -11.02 10.42 5.16
CA CYS A 15 -10.41 9.30 4.43
C CYS A 15 -9.88 9.75 3.06
N PHE A 16 -10.68 10.50 2.30
CA PHE A 16 -10.28 11.08 1.02
C PHE A 16 -9.11 12.05 1.16
N LEU A 17 -9.21 13.01 2.08
CA LEU A 17 -8.19 14.04 2.25
C LEU A 17 -6.85 13.43 2.66
N VAL A 18 -6.85 12.53 3.65
CA VAL A 18 -5.61 11.90 4.12
C VAL A 18 -5.03 10.96 3.05
N GLY A 19 -5.87 10.17 2.38
CA GLY A 19 -5.44 9.32 1.26
C GLY A 19 -4.84 10.13 0.11
N GLY A 20 -5.49 11.24 -0.25
CA GLY A 20 -5.01 12.17 -1.26
C GLY A 20 -3.68 12.83 -0.86
N VAL A 21 -3.54 13.27 0.40
CA VAL A 21 -2.29 13.85 0.92
C VAL A 21 -1.14 12.85 0.85
N TYR A 22 -1.35 11.59 1.26
CA TYR A 22 -0.33 10.54 1.08
C TYR A 22 -0.04 10.30 -0.39
N GLY A 23 -1.05 10.33 -1.25
CA GLY A 23 -0.89 10.31 -2.70
C GLY A 23 0.08 11.39 -3.18
N VAL A 24 -0.16 12.66 -2.81
CA VAL A 24 0.70 13.79 -3.15
C VAL A 24 2.12 13.58 -2.63
N ILE A 25 2.29 13.12 -1.39
CA ILE A 25 3.61 12.80 -0.83
C ILE A 25 4.32 11.75 -1.71
N GLY A 26 3.63 10.67 -2.09
CA GLY A 26 4.14 9.65 -3.00
C GLY A 26 4.52 10.22 -4.37
N GLN A 27 3.69 11.10 -4.93
CA GLN A 27 3.97 11.80 -6.20
C GLN A 27 5.23 12.64 -6.14
N LEU A 28 5.38 13.45 -5.09
CA LEU A 28 6.53 14.34 -4.93
C LEU A 28 7.82 13.53 -4.75
N ILE A 29 7.78 12.49 -3.93
CA ILE A 29 8.94 11.60 -3.72
C ILE A 29 9.30 10.89 -5.04
N GLY A 30 8.31 10.29 -5.72
CA GLY A 30 8.57 9.55 -6.96
C GLY A 30 9.13 10.41 -8.07
N VAL A 31 8.57 11.60 -8.28
CA VAL A 31 9.08 12.57 -9.27
C VAL A 31 10.50 13.02 -8.93
N ALA A 32 10.81 13.23 -7.65
CA ALA A 32 12.15 13.61 -7.23
C ALA A 32 13.17 12.48 -7.39
N LEU A 33 12.75 11.22 -7.20
CA LEU A 33 13.62 10.05 -7.29
C LEU A 33 13.84 9.56 -8.72
N GLU A 34 12.85 9.68 -9.60
CA GLU A 34 12.92 9.21 -10.98
C GLU A 34 14.17 9.64 -11.75
N PRO A 35 14.64 10.91 -11.72
CA PRO A 35 15.87 11.30 -12.39
C PRO A 35 17.15 10.73 -11.75
N VAL A 36 17.08 10.26 -10.50
CA VAL A 36 18.23 9.75 -9.74
C VAL A 36 18.39 8.24 -9.88
N VAL A 37 17.29 7.49 -9.76
CA VAL A 37 17.31 6.02 -9.76
C VAL A 37 16.74 5.39 -11.05
N GLY A 38 16.15 6.21 -11.92
CA GLY A 38 15.49 5.78 -13.16
C GLY A 38 14.05 5.31 -12.95
N ALA A 39 13.26 5.35 -14.03
CA ALA A 39 11.82 5.04 -14.01
C ALA A 39 11.49 3.63 -13.49
N GLY A 40 12.37 2.65 -13.69
CA GLY A 40 12.18 1.28 -13.20
C GLY A 40 12.23 1.16 -11.68
N LEU A 41 13.14 1.90 -11.02
CA LEU A 41 13.37 1.82 -9.57
C LEU A 41 12.66 2.92 -8.77
N ALA A 42 12.18 3.98 -9.42
CA ALA A 42 11.54 5.11 -8.77
C ALA A 42 10.37 4.71 -7.86
N ALA A 43 9.48 3.82 -8.34
CA ALA A 43 8.33 3.37 -7.54
C ALA A 43 8.75 2.50 -6.33
N PRO A 44 9.60 1.46 -6.47
CA PRO A 44 10.18 0.76 -5.33
C PRO A 44 10.85 1.69 -4.31
N CYS A 45 11.71 2.61 -4.76
CA CYS A 45 12.39 3.55 -3.87
C CYS A 45 11.41 4.51 -3.17
N THR A 46 10.35 4.95 -3.85
CA THR A 46 9.27 5.74 -3.24
C THR A 46 8.59 4.98 -2.10
N LEU A 47 8.31 3.69 -2.29
CA LEU A 47 7.75 2.84 -1.24
C LEU A 47 8.71 2.74 -0.04
N LEU A 48 10.01 2.58 -0.27
CA LEU A 48 10.99 2.56 0.81
C LEU A 48 11.02 3.88 1.59
N CYS A 49 10.94 5.02 0.92
CA CYS A 49 10.80 6.33 1.57
C CYS A 49 9.52 6.43 2.41
N LEU A 50 8.40 5.88 1.93
CA LEU A 50 7.17 5.78 2.72
C LEU A 50 7.30 4.82 3.91
N GLY A 51 8.12 3.78 3.79
CA GLY A 51 8.51 2.91 4.91
C GLY A 51 9.26 3.68 6.00
N VAL A 52 10.21 4.53 5.61
CA VAL A 52 10.90 5.45 6.55
C VAL A 52 9.91 6.43 7.18
N LEU A 53 9.02 7.02 6.38
CA LEU A 53 7.96 7.90 6.89
C LEU A 53 7.05 7.18 7.89
N ALA A 54 6.75 5.90 7.67
CA ALA A 54 5.99 5.09 8.61
C ALA A 54 6.70 5.02 9.98
N VAL A 55 8.00 4.74 10.01
CA VAL A 55 8.79 4.74 11.26
C VAL A 55 8.68 6.10 11.96
N LEU A 56 8.88 7.19 11.22
CA LEU A 56 8.86 8.56 11.74
C LEU A 56 7.49 8.94 12.32
N LEU A 57 6.40 8.45 11.76
CA LEU A 57 5.04 8.74 12.22
C LEU A 57 4.57 7.76 13.31
N TYR A 58 5.03 6.52 13.27
CA TYR A 58 4.59 5.47 14.19
C TYR A 58 5.21 5.63 15.59
N VAL A 59 6.52 5.88 15.67
CA VAL A 59 7.23 6.00 16.95
C VAL A 59 6.62 7.06 17.87
N PRO A 60 6.31 8.30 17.41
CA PRO A 60 5.65 9.31 18.24
C PRO A 60 4.12 9.10 18.39
N GLY A 61 3.54 8.07 17.79
CA GLY A 61 2.09 7.81 17.86
C GLY A 61 1.24 8.67 16.91
N ILE A 62 1.85 9.37 15.94
CA ILE A 62 1.14 10.25 15.00
C ILE A 62 0.30 9.44 14.02
N HIS A 63 0.85 8.34 13.49
CA HIS A 63 0.13 7.50 12.53
C HIS A 63 -1.17 6.96 13.10
N GLN A 64 -1.16 6.46 14.34
CA GLN A 64 -2.34 5.92 15.02
C GLN A 64 -3.43 6.98 15.21
N ARG A 65 -3.04 8.22 15.53
CA ARG A 65 -3.99 9.35 15.64
C ARG A 65 -4.64 9.67 14.30
N ILE A 66 -3.86 9.63 13.21
CA ILE A 66 -4.36 9.84 11.85
C ILE A 66 -5.27 8.67 11.45
N ALA A 67 -4.87 7.42 11.71
CA ALA A 67 -5.64 6.22 11.39
C ALA A 67 -6.99 6.19 12.11
N ALA A 68 -7.05 6.62 13.37
CA ALA A 68 -8.28 6.70 14.15
C ALA A 68 -9.34 7.65 13.53
N VAL A 69 -8.92 8.65 12.75
CA VAL A 69 -9.84 9.63 12.15
C VAL A 69 -10.05 9.48 10.65
N SER A 70 -9.12 8.82 9.95
CA SER A 70 -9.12 8.71 8.49
C SER A 70 -9.33 7.30 7.96
N GLY A 71 -9.26 6.28 8.82
CA GLY A 71 -9.42 4.88 8.41
C GLY A 71 -8.49 4.53 7.25
N PHE A 72 -9.07 4.04 6.14
CA PHE A 72 -8.31 3.61 4.96
C PHE A 72 -7.46 4.70 4.31
N GLY A 73 -7.73 5.99 4.57
CA GLY A 73 -6.91 7.10 4.08
C GLY A 73 -5.44 7.01 4.49
N SER A 74 -5.14 6.44 5.66
CA SER A 74 -3.75 6.25 6.14
C SER A 74 -3.30 4.80 6.24
N ILE A 75 -4.23 3.85 6.09
CA ILE A 75 -3.96 2.41 6.14
C ILE A 75 -3.58 1.87 4.75
N LEU A 76 -4.25 2.37 3.70
CA LEU A 76 -4.13 1.85 2.34
C LEU A 76 -2.81 2.21 1.63
N PRO A 77 -2.21 3.39 1.85
CA PRO A 77 -0.86 3.66 1.38
C PRO A 77 0.18 2.85 2.18
N PHE A 78 1.32 2.52 1.57
CA PHE A 78 2.28 1.55 2.14
C PHE A 78 2.94 1.93 3.46
N ASN A 79 2.90 3.21 3.85
CA ASN A 79 3.28 3.58 5.21
C ASN A 79 2.33 2.97 6.25
N GLY A 80 1.04 2.84 5.91
CA GLY A 80 0.03 2.12 6.70
C GLY A 80 0.32 0.64 6.83
N PHE A 81 0.84 -0.01 5.77
CA PHE A 81 1.30 -1.40 5.85
C PHE A 81 2.45 -1.57 6.84
N ALA A 82 3.49 -0.73 6.76
CA ALA A 82 4.60 -0.77 7.71
C ALA A 82 4.14 -0.51 9.16
N CYS A 83 3.20 0.41 9.38
CA CYS A 83 2.60 0.64 10.70
C CYS A 83 1.78 -0.58 11.18
N GLY A 84 1.01 -1.22 10.30
CA GLY A 84 0.26 -2.44 10.63
C GLY A 84 1.17 -3.62 11.00
N ILE A 85 2.34 -3.73 10.34
CA ILE A 85 3.38 -4.69 10.74
C ILE A 85 3.91 -4.37 12.14
N ALA A 86 4.12 -3.09 12.44
CA ALA A 86 4.57 -2.67 13.77
C ALA A 86 3.52 -3.00 14.85
N ASP A 87 2.23 -2.76 14.59
CA ASP A 87 1.14 -3.11 15.49
C ASP A 87 1.04 -4.63 15.71
N ALA A 88 1.15 -5.43 14.64
CA ALA A 88 1.16 -6.88 14.73
C ALA A 88 2.35 -7.41 15.56
N PHE A 89 3.52 -6.77 15.42
CA PHE A 89 4.67 -7.09 16.24
C PHE A 89 4.41 -6.77 17.72
N GLN A 90 3.89 -5.58 18.03
CA GLN A 90 3.63 -5.17 19.41
C GLN A 90 2.57 -6.04 20.08
N ALA A 91 1.50 -6.39 19.37
CA ALA A 91 0.46 -7.29 19.88
C ALA A 91 1.05 -8.67 20.22
N GLY A 92 1.79 -9.28 19.29
CA GLY A 92 2.42 -10.57 19.54
C GLY A 92 3.49 -10.53 20.63
N TYR A 93 4.16 -9.39 20.81
CA TYR A 93 5.11 -9.18 21.91
C TYR A 93 4.40 -9.11 23.27
N ALA A 94 3.28 -8.39 23.33
CA ALA A 94 2.49 -8.19 24.54
C ALA A 94 1.78 -9.46 25.03
N ASP A 95 1.43 -10.39 24.14
CA ASP A 95 0.79 -11.68 24.45
C ASP A 95 1.73 -12.70 25.12
N GLY A 96 2.74 -12.23 25.87
CA GLY A 96 3.70 -13.07 26.61
C GLY A 96 4.76 -13.76 25.73
N GLY A 97 4.72 -13.55 24.41
CA GLY A 97 5.65 -14.17 23.46
C GLY A 97 6.97 -13.43 23.27
N GLY A 98 7.12 -12.21 23.80
CA GLY A 98 8.31 -11.39 23.59
C GLY A 98 8.64 -11.21 22.11
N VAL A 99 9.94 -11.20 21.75
CA VAL A 99 10.35 -11.01 20.35
C VAL A 99 9.83 -12.10 19.42
N SER A 100 9.78 -13.36 19.88
CA SER A 100 9.31 -14.47 19.04
C SER A 100 7.81 -14.40 18.78
N GLY A 101 7.03 -13.97 19.78
CA GLY A 101 5.61 -13.66 19.63
C GLY A 101 5.37 -12.52 18.64
N GLY A 102 6.14 -11.44 18.74
CA GLY A 102 6.07 -10.32 17.80
C GLY A 102 6.38 -10.73 16.36
N LEU A 103 7.45 -11.50 16.14
CA LEU A 103 7.80 -12.03 14.81
C LEU A 103 6.72 -12.97 14.26
N ARG A 104 6.08 -13.78 15.11
CA ARG A 104 4.95 -14.62 14.71
C ARG A 104 3.74 -13.78 14.28
N GLY A 105 3.45 -12.70 14.99
CA GLY A 105 2.39 -11.74 14.62
C GLY A 105 2.63 -11.12 13.25
N VAL A 106 3.86 -10.63 13.02
CA VAL A 106 4.30 -10.10 11.73
C VAL A 106 4.17 -11.15 10.63
N GLY A 107 4.67 -12.36 10.88
CA GLY A 107 4.57 -13.47 9.93
C GLY A 107 3.13 -13.73 9.51
N ARG A 108 2.21 -13.87 10.48
CA ARG A 108 0.78 -14.08 10.18
C ARG A 108 0.20 -12.99 9.29
N LEU A 109 0.43 -11.71 9.61
CA LEU A 109 -0.07 -10.60 8.80
C LEU A 109 0.56 -10.58 7.41
N PHE A 110 1.87 -10.76 7.31
CA PHE A 110 2.61 -10.74 6.05
C PHE A 110 2.18 -11.87 5.12
N PHE A 111 2.09 -13.11 5.62
CA PHE A 111 1.63 -14.25 4.83
C PHE A 111 0.18 -14.08 4.38
N HIS A 112 -0.69 -13.59 5.27
CA HIS A 112 -2.11 -13.41 4.97
C HIS A 112 -2.34 -12.31 3.93
N VAL A 113 -1.70 -11.16 4.07
CA VAL A 113 -1.95 -10.02 3.17
C VAL A 113 -1.06 -10.09 1.94
N ILE A 114 0.26 -10.15 2.10
CA ILE A 114 1.20 -10.04 0.99
C ILE A 114 1.30 -11.34 0.21
N VAL A 115 1.55 -12.47 0.87
CA VAL A 115 1.83 -13.73 0.16
C VAL A 115 0.56 -14.26 -0.50
N LEU A 116 -0.54 -14.36 0.23
CA LEU A 116 -1.78 -14.94 -0.31
C LEU A 116 -2.34 -14.12 -1.50
N SER A 117 -2.34 -12.78 -1.41
CA SER A 117 -2.75 -11.94 -2.54
C SER A 117 -1.75 -11.99 -3.70
N SER A 118 -0.45 -12.11 -3.42
CA SER A 118 0.58 -12.24 -4.46
C SER A 118 0.42 -13.52 -5.27
N VAL A 119 -0.07 -14.62 -4.69
CA VAL A 119 -0.41 -15.83 -5.47
C VAL A 119 -1.43 -15.51 -6.55
N VAL A 120 -2.51 -14.79 -6.22
CA VAL A 120 -3.53 -14.39 -7.20
C VAL A 120 -2.93 -13.50 -8.29
N ASN A 121 -2.10 -12.53 -7.90
CA ASN A 121 -1.45 -11.61 -8.84
C ASN A 121 -0.40 -12.29 -9.72
N MET A 122 0.32 -13.28 -9.19
CA MET A 122 1.26 -14.09 -9.95
C MET A 122 0.53 -14.94 -10.99
N LEU A 123 -0.60 -15.57 -10.62
CA LEU A 123 -1.45 -16.29 -11.57
C LEU A 123 -1.96 -15.37 -12.67
N ALA A 124 -2.39 -14.15 -12.33
CA ALA A 124 -2.73 -13.12 -13.32
C ALA A 124 -1.52 -12.75 -14.20
N GLY A 125 -0.33 -12.63 -13.63
CA GLY A 125 0.91 -12.35 -14.38
C GLY A 125 1.24 -13.45 -15.39
N VAL A 126 1.17 -14.71 -14.96
CA VAL A 126 1.33 -15.88 -15.83
C VAL A 126 0.27 -15.87 -16.93
N LEU A 127 -0.99 -15.60 -16.59
CA LEU A 127 -2.07 -15.53 -17.57
C LEU A 127 -1.79 -14.46 -18.63
N ALA A 128 -1.42 -13.24 -18.23
CA ALA A 128 -1.13 -12.16 -19.17
C ALA A 128 0.10 -12.41 -20.04
N ALA A 129 1.07 -13.19 -19.57
CA ALA A 129 2.23 -13.58 -20.38
C ALA A 129 1.87 -14.57 -21.50
N ASN A 130 0.76 -15.31 -21.34
CA ASN A 130 0.37 -16.39 -22.26
C ASN A 130 -0.93 -16.09 -23.04
N VAL A 131 -1.72 -15.11 -22.60
CA VAL A 131 -3.05 -14.80 -23.16
C VAL A 131 -3.18 -13.30 -23.43
N ALA A 132 -3.47 -12.96 -24.68
CA ALA A 132 -3.82 -11.61 -25.08
C ALA A 132 -5.29 -11.34 -24.72
N LEU A 133 -5.51 -10.52 -23.70
CA LEU A 133 -6.84 -10.04 -23.32
C LEU A 133 -7.09 -8.63 -23.88
N PRO A 134 -8.34 -8.30 -24.23
CA PRO A 134 -8.68 -6.94 -24.62
C PRO A 134 -8.42 -5.99 -23.44
N LYS A 135 -7.60 -4.96 -23.68
CA LYS A 135 -7.26 -3.94 -22.67
C LYS A 135 -7.94 -2.63 -22.97
N VAL A 136 -8.35 -1.94 -21.90
CA VAL A 136 -8.79 -0.54 -22.00
C VAL A 136 -7.60 0.31 -22.45
N ALA A 137 -7.87 1.28 -23.32
CA ALA A 137 -6.85 2.21 -23.80
C ALA A 137 -6.27 3.02 -22.63
N VAL A 138 -4.94 3.00 -22.50
CA VAL A 138 -4.23 3.76 -21.46
C VAL A 138 -4.09 5.21 -21.94
N PRO A 139 -4.61 6.20 -21.21
CA PRO A 139 -4.44 7.60 -21.58
C PRO A 139 -2.97 8.01 -21.47
N HIS A 140 -2.60 9.08 -22.17
CA HIS A 140 -1.30 9.69 -21.99
C HIS A 140 -1.10 10.16 -20.55
N ALA A 141 0.15 10.06 -20.07
CA ALA A 141 0.51 10.54 -18.75
C ALA A 141 0.18 12.04 -18.61
N VAL A 142 -0.41 12.39 -17.48
CA VAL A 142 -0.81 13.76 -17.19
C VAL A 142 0.45 14.61 -16.90
N PRO A 143 0.59 15.82 -17.44
CA PRO A 143 1.73 16.68 -17.13
C PRO A 143 1.71 17.17 -15.68
N MET A 144 2.90 17.42 -15.11
CA MET A 144 3.07 18.12 -13.82
C MET A 144 2.70 19.59 -14.05
N PRO A 145 1.65 20.18 -13.46
CA PRO A 145 1.11 19.94 -12.11
C PRO A 145 -0.22 19.19 -12.03
N MET A 146 -0.87 18.94 -13.16
CA MET A 146 -2.15 18.22 -13.20
C MET A 146 -2.02 16.78 -12.67
N ALA A 147 -0.86 16.14 -12.82
CA ALA A 147 -0.57 14.83 -12.25
C ALA A 147 -0.66 14.80 -10.71
N VAL A 148 -0.30 15.90 -10.03
CA VAL A 148 -0.40 16.00 -8.57
C VAL A 148 -1.86 16.05 -8.13
N ALA A 149 -2.68 16.88 -8.81
CA ALA A 149 -4.10 16.99 -8.54
C ALA A 149 -4.85 15.69 -8.88
N ALA A 150 -4.57 15.11 -10.05
CA ALA A 150 -5.12 13.82 -10.45
C ALA A 150 -4.72 12.71 -9.48
N GLY A 151 -3.44 12.66 -9.09
CA GLY A 151 -2.94 11.71 -8.10
C GLY A 151 -3.59 11.86 -6.72
N PHE A 152 -3.82 13.09 -6.26
CA PHE A 152 -4.57 13.37 -5.03
C PHE A 152 -5.99 12.78 -5.10
N VAL A 153 -6.70 13.08 -6.19
CA VAL A 153 -8.09 12.62 -6.38
C VAL A 153 -8.15 11.10 -6.51
N VAL A 154 -7.28 10.49 -7.33
CA VAL A 154 -7.22 9.03 -7.52
C VAL A 154 -6.94 8.34 -6.19
N ALA A 155 -5.92 8.77 -5.44
CA ALA A 155 -5.59 8.15 -4.16
C ALA A 155 -6.72 8.32 -3.14
N GLY A 156 -7.30 9.52 -3.03
CA GLY A 156 -8.43 9.77 -2.15
C GLY A 156 -9.66 8.92 -2.49
N LEU A 157 -10.01 8.80 -3.77
CA LEU A 157 -11.17 8.02 -4.22
C LEU A 157 -10.96 6.52 -3.98
N VAL A 158 -9.76 6.00 -4.23
CA VAL A 158 -9.43 4.60 -3.91
C VAL A 158 -9.57 4.37 -2.40
N CYS A 159 -9.07 5.27 -1.56
CA CYS A 159 -9.21 5.15 -0.11
C CYS A 159 -10.69 5.17 0.33
N ILE A 160 -11.53 6.06 -0.22
CA ILE A 160 -12.98 6.06 0.04
C ILE A 160 -13.60 4.71 -0.36
N ALA A 161 -13.29 4.21 -1.55
CA ALA A 161 -13.90 2.98 -2.06
C ALA A 161 -13.63 1.80 -1.11
N PHE A 162 -12.41 1.69 -0.60
CA PHE A 162 -12.05 0.65 0.37
C PHE A 162 -12.68 0.86 1.74
N GLN A 163 -12.77 2.11 2.20
CA GLN A 163 -13.53 2.44 3.41
C GLN A 163 -15.00 2.01 3.27
N ALA A 164 -15.64 2.31 2.14
CA ALA A 164 -17.03 1.99 1.87
C ALA A 164 -17.27 0.46 1.83
N VAL A 165 -16.38 -0.29 1.18
CA VAL A 165 -16.43 -1.76 1.17
C VAL A 165 -16.30 -2.33 2.58
N THR A 166 -15.40 -1.77 3.39
CA THR A 166 -15.21 -2.21 4.78
C THR A 166 -16.44 -1.94 5.62
N ASP A 167 -16.99 -0.74 5.52
CA ASP A 167 -18.17 -0.33 6.29
C ASP A 167 -19.44 -1.11 5.88
N ALA A 168 -19.58 -1.42 4.58
CA ALA A 168 -20.72 -2.17 4.07
C ALA A 168 -20.62 -3.68 4.37
N GLY A 169 -19.42 -4.25 4.26
CA GLY A 169 -19.19 -5.69 4.43
C GLY A 169 -18.84 -6.12 5.85
N GLY A 170 -18.53 -5.18 6.75
CA GLY A 170 -18.04 -5.50 8.11
C GLY A 170 -16.72 -6.27 8.12
N PHE A 171 -15.93 -6.14 7.04
CA PHE A 171 -14.70 -6.91 6.86
C PHE A 171 -13.58 -6.40 7.78
N GLN A 172 -12.72 -7.32 8.21
CA GLN A 172 -11.49 -6.96 8.91
C GLN A 172 -10.50 -6.31 7.94
N VAL A 173 -9.76 -5.29 8.41
CA VAL A 173 -8.79 -4.53 7.60
C VAL A 173 -7.81 -5.42 6.82
N PRO A 174 -7.18 -6.46 7.40
CA PRO A 174 -6.27 -7.34 6.65
C PRO A 174 -6.94 -8.03 5.45
N ASN A 175 -8.21 -8.42 5.56
CA ASN A 175 -8.93 -9.07 4.47
C ASN A 175 -9.21 -8.08 3.33
N VAL A 176 -9.50 -6.83 3.68
CA VAL A 176 -9.73 -5.77 2.70
C VAL A 176 -8.44 -5.40 1.96
N LEU A 177 -7.30 -5.35 2.66
CA LEU A 177 -5.98 -5.14 2.05
C LEU A 177 -5.59 -6.30 1.11
N LEU A 178 -5.84 -7.55 1.52
CA LEU A 178 -5.66 -8.73 0.69
C LEU A 178 -6.47 -8.59 -0.61
N VAL A 179 -7.77 -8.29 -0.50
CA VAL A 179 -8.65 -8.08 -1.65
C VAL A 179 -8.13 -6.94 -2.51
N GLY A 180 -7.66 -5.84 -1.93
CA GLY A 180 -7.14 -4.72 -2.69
C GLY A 180 -5.89 -5.02 -3.48
N GLN A 181 -4.95 -5.74 -2.87
CA GLN A 181 -3.77 -6.20 -3.57
C GLN A 181 -4.13 -7.18 -4.68
N SER A 182 -5.05 -8.12 -4.45
CA SER A 182 -5.51 -9.06 -5.49
C SER A 182 -6.25 -8.35 -6.64
N LEU A 183 -7.12 -7.38 -6.33
CA LEU A 183 -7.80 -6.56 -7.32
C LEU A 183 -6.80 -5.78 -8.18
N GLY A 184 -5.70 -5.33 -7.59
CA GLY A 184 -4.61 -4.69 -8.30
C GLY A 184 -4.12 -5.51 -9.50
N GLY A 185 -3.72 -6.77 -9.30
CA GLY A 185 -3.24 -7.60 -10.42
C GLY A 185 -4.36 -8.05 -11.36
N VAL A 186 -5.53 -8.41 -10.83
CA VAL A 186 -6.66 -8.86 -11.66
C VAL A 186 -7.15 -7.75 -12.60
N LEU A 187 -7.30 -6.51 -12.10
CA LEU A 187 -7.72 -5.38 -12.91
C LEU A 187 -6.64 -4.93 -13.92
N THR A 188 -5.38 -5.30 -13.68
CA THR A 188 -4.28 -5.08 -14.65
C THR A 188 -4.44 -5.93 -15.90
N LEU A 189 -5.04 -7.12 -15.79
CA LEU A 189 -5.33 -7.97 -16.96
C LEU A 189 -6.14 -7.24 -18.03
N PHE A 190 -7.04 -6.36 -17.59
CA PHE A 190 -7.96 -5.60 -18.44
C PHE A 190 -7.49 -4.16 -18.68
N GLY A 191 -6.30 -3.76 -18.20
CA GLY A 191 -5.74 -2.42 -18.35
C GLY A 191 -6.32 -1.35 -17.41
N VAL A 192 -7.19 -1.72 -16.46
CA VAL A 192 -7.87 -0.75 -15.57
C VAL A 192 -6.88 -0.10 -14.59
N THR A 193 -5.99 -0.89 -14.00
CA THR A 193 -4.92 -0.35 -13.12
C THR A 193 -3.86 0.42 -13.89
N ASP A 194 -3.61 0.06 -15.15
CA ASP A 194 -2.69 0.80 -16.02
C ASP A 194 -3.23 2.22 -16.30
N VAL A 195 -4.54 2.34 -16.51
CA VAL A 195 -5.25 3.64 -16.58
C VAL A 195 -5.11 4.42 -15.27
N LEU A 196 -5.36 3.78 -14.13
CA LEU A 196 -5.24 4.44 -12.82
C LEU A 196 -3.79 4.84 -12.51
N ALA A 197 -2.80 4.06 -12.93
CA ALA A 197 -1.39 4.38 -12.80
C ALA A 197 -0.97 5.51 -13.73
N ALA A 198 -1.54 5.60 -14.93
CA ALA A 198 -1.29 6.71 -15.87
C ALA A 198 -1.89 8.04 -15.38
N LEU A 199 -3.08 8.00 -14.77
CA LEU A 199 -3.76 9.17 -14.21
C LEU A 199 -3.18 9.58 -12.85
N GLY A 200 -2.96 8.60 -11.97
CA GLY A 200 -2.55 8.82 -10.59
C GLY A 200 -1.04 8.83 -10.38
N GLY A 201 -0.25 8.39 -11.35
CA GLY A 201 1.21 8.35 -11.25
C GLY A 201 1.70 7.55 -10.06
N TYR A 202 2.67 8.10 -9.32
CA TYR A 202 3.18 7.51 -8.10
C TYR A 202 2.15 7.55 -6.96
N SER A 203 1.19 8.49 -6.94
CA SER A 203 0.12 8.51 -5.94
C SER A 203 -0.71 7.23 -5.93
N PHE A 204 -0.92 6.62 -7.09
CA PHE A 204 -1.58 5.31 -7.19
C PHE A 204 -0.64 4.16 -6.87
N LYS A 205 0.61 4.21 -7.34
CA LYS A 205 1.61 3.13 -7.13
C LYS A 205 1.93 2.89 -5.65
N ILE A 206 1.77 3.88 -4.80
CA ILE A 206 1.99 3.75 -3.35
C ILE A 206 0.84 3.08 -2.58
N LEU A 207 -0.26 2.76 -3.26
CA LEU A 207 -1.44 2.12 -2.69
C LEU A 207 -1.32 0.60 -2.79
N VAL A 208 -2.03 -0.12 -1.91
CA VAL A 208 -2.08 -1.58 -1.91
C VAL A 208 -2.47 -2.18 -3.28
N MET A 209 -3.36 -1.50 -4.02
CA MET A 209 -3.78 -1.91 -5.36
C MET A 209 -2.66 -1.73 -6.40
N GLY A 210 -1.83 -0.69 -6.26
CA GLY A 210 -0.61 -0.52 -7.06
C GLY A 210 0.41 -1.65 -6.81
N ALA A 211 0.48 -2.19 -5.59
CA ALA A 211 1.30 -3.35 -5.28
C ALA A 211 0.91 -4.59 -6.08
N GLY A 212 -0.41 -4.83 -6.19
CA GLY A 212 -0.95 -5.95 -6.95
C GLY A 212 -0.58 -5.87 -8.43
N GLN A 213 -0.73 -4.67 -9.00
CA GLN A 213 -0.30 -4.38 -10.37
C GLN A 213 1.21 -4.64 -10.54
N ALA A 214 2.04 -4.22 -9.59
CA ALA A 214 3.48 -4.46 -9.63
C ALA A 214 3.84 -5.96 -9.59
N VAL A 215 3.23 -6.76 -8.69
CA VAL A 215 3.46 -8.21 -8.63
C VAL A 215 3.04 -8.88 -9.94
N MET A 216 1.87 -8.54 -10.45
CA MET A 216 1.36 -9.10 -11.70
C MET A 216 2.28 -8.76 -12.89
N ALA A 217 2.64 -7.48 -13.05
CA ALA A 217 3.48 -7.02 -14.17
C ALA A 217 4.89 -7.61 -14.11
N THR A 218 5.50 -7.68 -12.91
CA THR A 218 6.84 -8.24 -12.75
C THR A 218 6.86 -9.76 -12.88
N THR A 219 5.76 -10.45 -12.55
CA THR A 219 5.61 -11.89 -12.85
C THR A 219 5.51 -12.14 -14.34
N ALA A 220 4.73 -11.33 -15.07
CA ALA A 220 4.65 -11.43 -16.54
C ALA A 220 6.03 -11.21 -17.19
N LEU A 221 6.80 -10.23 -16.72
CA LEU A 221 8.18 -10.00 -17.18
C LEU A 221 9.12 -11.17 -16.84
N ALA A 222 8.95 -11.79 -15.67
CA ALA A 222 9.73 -12.96 -15.28
C ALA A 222 9.46 -14.17 -16.19
N CYS A 223 8.20 -14.37 -16.60
CA CYS A 223 7.85 -15.38 -17.61
C CYS A 223 8.52 -15.10 -18.97
N GLY A 224 8.78 -13.83 -19.29
CA GLY A 224 9.54 -13.41 -20.47
C GLY A 224 11.07 -13.47 -20.32
N GLY A 225 11.60 -14.02 -19.21
CA GLY A 225 13.03 -14.21 -18.98
C GLY A 225 13.71 -13.14 -18.13
N SER A 226 12.98 -12.13 -17.63
CA SER A 226 13.54 -11.06 -16.78
C SER A 226 12.97 -11.10 -15.36
N ALA A 227 13.63 -11.85 -14.47
CA ALA A 227 13.19 -12.01 -13.08
C ALA A 227 13.63 -10.87 -12.13
N LEU A 228 14.50 -9.97 -12.58
CA LEU A 228 15.09 -8.94 -11.72
C LEU A 228 14.04 -8.06 -11.04
N MET A 229 13.05 -7.59 -11.81
CA MET A 229 12.02 -6.70 -11.26
C MET A 229 11.11 -7.42 -10.27
N LEU A 230 10.89 -8.73 -10.43
CA LEU A 230 10.14 -9.53 -9.46
C LEU A 230 10.89 -9.59 -8.13
N LEU A 231 12.21 -9.79 -8.15
CA LEU A 231 13.05 -9.75 -6.96
C LEU A 231 13.01 -8.38 -6.28
N VAL A 232 13.05 -7.29 -7.06
CA VAL A 232 12.93 -5.92 -6.53
C VAL A 232 11.58 -5.71 -5.84
N THR A 233 10.48 -6.16 -6.44
CA THR A 233 9.14 -6.05 -5.84
C THR A 233 9.06 -6.80 -4.50
N TRP A 234 9.51 -8.07 -4.46
CA TRP A 234 9.54 -8.84 -3.22
C TRP A 234 10.47 -8.24 -2.17
N GLY A 235 11.68 -7.82 -2.58
CA GLY A 235 12.63 -7.14 -1.72
C GLY A 235 12.04 -5.89 -1.07
N THR A 236 11.23 -5.14 -1.82
CA THR A 236 10.52 -3.96 -1.30
C THR A 236 9.50 -4.34 -0.22
N PHE A 237 8.71 -5.41 -0.41
CA PHE A 237 7.77 -5.87 0.62
C PHE A 237 8.48 -6.33 1.90
N PHE A 238 9.59 -7.07 1.78
CA PHE A 238 10.38 -7.48 2.93
C PHE A 238 11.01 -6.29 3.65
N ALA A 239 11.54 -5.31 2.91
CA ALA A 239 12.08 -4.09 3.48
C ALA A 239 11.01 -3.27 4.23
N LEU A 240 9.80 -3.18 3.69
CA LEU A 240 8.67 -2.52 4.36
C LEU A 240 8.26 -3.23 5.66
N ALA A 241 8.25 -4.57 5.65
CA ALA A 241 8.02 -5.34 6.87
C ALA A 241 9.13 -5.10 7.90
N LEU A 242 10.39 -5.00 7.46
CA LEU A 242 11.52 -4.68 8.33
C LEU A 242 11.38 -3.28 8.95
N PHE A 243 10.97 -2.26 8.18
CA PHE A 243 10.70 -0.93 8.73
C PHE A 243 9.62 -0.97 9.82
N GLY A 244 8.55 -1.77 9.63
CA GLY A 244 7.53 -1.98 10.67
C GLY A 244 8.10 -2.62 11.95
N ILE A 245 8.91 -3.67 11.82
CA ILE A 245 9.58 -4.30 12.96
C ILE A 245 10.48 -3.29 13.69
N VAL A 246 11.26 -2.51 12.95
CA VAL A 246 12.12 -1.46 13.52
C VAL A 246 11.30 -0.41 14.26
N ALA A 247 10.19 0.06 13.69
CA ALA A 247 9.29 1.01 14.34
C ALA A 247 8.73 0.46 15.67
N ALA A 248 8.31 -0.81 15.68
CA ALA A 248 7.82 -1.46 16.89
C ALA A 248 8.91 -1.55 17.97
N LEU A 249 10.12 -1.99 17.61
CA LEU A 249 11.24 -2.13 18.53
C LEU A 249 11.68 -0.78 19.11
N LEU A 250 11.72 0.28 18.30
CA LEU A 250 12.04 1.63 18.76
C LEU A 250 11.00 2.13 19.77
N ASN A 251 9.71 1.94 19.49
CA ASN A 251 8.63 2.32 20.38
C ASN A 251 8.70 1.54 21.72
N LEU A 252 8.94 0.22 21.68
CA LEU A 252 9.13 -0.60 22.89
C LEU A 252 10.32 -0.10 23.73
N ARG A 253 11.45 0.23 23.09
CA ARG A 253 12.63 0.77 23.79
C ARG A 253 12.36 2.11 24.45
N LEU A 254 11.58 2.99 23.81
CA LEU A 254 11.23 4.29 24.39
C LEU A 254 10.30 4.16 25.59
N ARG A 255 9.39 3.19 25.61
CA ARG A 255 8.49 2.93 26.75
C ARG A 255 9.19 2.27 27.95
N ALA A 256 10.33 1.63 27.71
CA ALA A 256 11.13 1.01 28.77
C ALA A 256 12.06 1.99 29.47
N ARG A 257 12.18 3.23 28.98
CA ARG A 257 12.92 4.33 29.60
C ARG A 257 11.98 5.22 30.40
#